data_AF-A0A7W0SKT9-F1
#
_entry.id   AF-A0A7W0SKT9-F1
#
_cell.length_a   1.000
_cell.length_b   1.000
_cell.length_c   1.000
_cell.angle_alpha   90.00
_cell.angle_beta   90.00
_cell.angle_gamma   90.00
#
_symmetry.space_group_name_H-M   'P 1'
#
loop_
_entity.id
_entity.type
_entity.pdbx_description
1 polymer ?
#
loop_
_entity_poly.entity_id
_entity_poly.type
_entity_poly.pdbx_seq_one_letter_code
_entity_poly.pdbx_strand_id
1 'polypeptide(L)'
;MLARASDGLAALAVEGKVAEPFGSLVRDWLAPKPSAVDGEPDIPPSEGRRERIAFLSSSLGLTTTDVADVRYQLVHRTVSALIEARRFAA
;
A
#
# COMPACT_ATOMS: atom_id res chain seq x y z
N MET A 1 2.02 -10.24 13.22
CA MET A 1 2.29 -10.99 14.45
C MET A 1 1.86 -10.12 15.63
N LEU A 2 1.27 -10.70 16.67
CA LEU A 2 1.05 -10.02 17.94
C LEU A 2 2.09 -10.52 18.94
N ALA A 3 2.72 -9.61 19.66
CA ALA A 3 3.61 -9.91 20.77
C ALA A 3 3.05 -9.32 22.06
N ARG A 4 3.35 -9.95 23.19
CA ARG A 4 3.04 -9.39 24.50
C ARG A 4 4.20 -8.50 24.94
N ALA A 5 3.94 -7.22 25.12
CA ALA A 5 4.82 -6.25 25.74
C ALA A 5 4.54 -6.16 27.25
N SER A 6 5.39 -5.43 27.99
CA SER A 6 5.23 -5.22 29.44
C SER A 6 3.94 -4.48 29.81
N ASP A 7 3.37 -3.71 28.88
CA ASP A 7 2.22 -2.83 29.07
C ASP A 7 1.03 -3.17 28.14
N GLY A 8 1.11 -4.22 27.32
CA GLY A 8 0.01 -4.58 26.42
C GLY A 8 0.36 -5.53 25.28
N LEU A 9 -0.45 -5.50 24.22
CA LEU A 9 -0.19 -6.21 22.98
C LEU A 9 0.46 -5.26 21.97
N ALA A 10 1.54 -5.71 21.33
CA ALA A 10 2.22 -5.02 20.25
C ALA A 10 1.97 -5.77 18.92
N ALA A 11 1.58 -5.04 17.88
CA ALA A 11 1.49 -5.57 16.52
C ALA A 11 2.82 -5.37 15.80
N LEU A 12 3.39 -6.46 15.29
CA LEU A 12 4.66 -6.50 14.57
C LEU A 12 4.45 -7.07 13.17
N ALA A 13 4.98 -6.38 12.17
CA ALA A 13 5.04 -6.84 10.79
C ALA A 13 6.49 -6.81 10.32
N VAL A 14 6.96 -7.92 9.77
CA VAL A 14 8.28 -8.03 9.13
C VAL A 14 8.04 -8.42 7.68
N GLU A 15 8.60 -7.65 6.77
CA GLU A 15 8.50 -7.86 5.33
C GLU A 15 9.91 -8.11 4.77
N GLY A 16 10.10 -9.21 4.05
CA GLY A 16 11.37 -9.59 3.45
C GLY A 16 11.20 -10.01 1.99
N LYS A 17 12.14 -9.60 1.14
CA LYS A 17 12.22 -9.97 -0.28
C LYS A 17 13.67 -10.30 -0.62
N VAL A 18 13.89 -11.32 -1.45
CA VAL A 18 15.23 -11.75 -1.87
C VAL A 18 15.41 -11.43 -3.34
N ALA A 19 16.39 -10.59 -3.67
CA ALA A 19 16.74 -10.22 -5.04
C ALA A 19 15.58 -9.62 -5.88
N GLU A 20 14.54 -9.08 -5.25
CA GLU A 20 13.44 -8.37 -5.92
C GLU A 20 12.88 -7.22 -5.06
N PRO A 21 12.28 -6.19 -5.67
CA PRO A 21 11.61 -5.11 -4.95
C PRO A 21 10.31 -5.57 -4.25
N PHE A 22 9.84 -4.79 -3.28
CA PHE A 22 8.50 -4.90 -2.67
C PHE A 22 7.38 -4.42 -3.62
N GLY A 23 7.38 -4.93 -4.84
CA GLY A 23 6.45 -4.53 -5.91
C GLY A 23 6.78 -3.19 -6.58
N SER A 24 5.83 -2.71 -7.38
CA SER A 24 5.93 -1.45 -8.10
C SER A 24 5.84 -0.25 -7.15
N LEU A 25 6.31 0.92 -7.60
CA LEU A 25 6.05 2.17 -6.89
C LEU A 25 4.55 2.50 -6.96
N VAL A 26 4.03 3.27 -6.01
CA VAL A 26 2.63 3.71 -6.03
C VAL A 26 2.34 4.50 -7.31
N ARG A 27 3.26 5.37 -7.75
CA ARG A 27 3.12 6.12 -9.00
C ARG A 27 2.94 5.22 -10.22
N ASP A 28 3.70 4.12 -10.30
CA ASP A 28 3.61 3.16 -11.41
C ASP A 28 2.28 2.38 -11.33
N TRP A 29 1.80 2.13 -10.12
CA TRP A 29 0.54 1.45 -9.87
C TRP A 29 -0.69 2.27 -10.29
N LEU A 30 -0.56 3.61 -10.21
CA LEU A 30 -1.53 4.60 -10.67
C LEU A 30 -1.27 5.09 -12.10
N ALA A 31 -0.20 4.65 -12.76
CA ALA A 31 0.08 5.05 -14.13
C ALA A 31 -0.97 4.46 -15.10
N PRO A 32 -1.29 5.18 -16.19
CA PRO A 32 -1.99 4.60 -17.33
C PRO A 32 -1.24 3.37 -17.84
N LYS A 33 -1.99 2.37 -18.32
CA LYS A 33 -1.43 1.15 -18.92
C LYS A 33 -1.58 1.20 -20.44
N PRO A 34 -0.61 0.68 -21.19
CA PRO A 34 -0.70 0.61 -22.65
C PRO A 34 -2.00 -0.03 -23.11
N SER A 35 -2.65 0.57 -24.11
CA SER A 35 -3.72 -0.11 -24.85
C SER A 35 -3.16 -1.32 -25.58
N ALA A 36 -3.97 -2.38 -25.72
CA ALA A 36 -3.61 -3.55 -26.52
C ALA A 36 -3.78 -3.30 -28.04
N VAL A 37 -4.36 -2.16 -28.42
CA VAL A 37 -4.66 -1.79 -29.80
C VAL A 37 -3.81 -0.58 -30.20
N ASP A 38 -3.04 -0.71 -31.26
CA ASP A 38 -2.22 0.38 -31.79
C ASP A 38 -3.12 1.56 -32.23
N GLY A 39 -2.78 2.76 -31.75
CA GLY A 39 -3.52 3.99 -32.05
C GLY A 39 -4.67 4.33 -31.08
N GLU A 40 -5.02 3.44 -30.16
CA GLU A 40 -5.96 3.74 -29.06
C GLU A 40 -5.24 4.32 -27.84
N PRO A 41 -5.89 5.20 -27.04
CA PRO A 41 -5.27 5.81 -25.87
C PRO A 41 -5.02 4.80 -24.76
N ASP A 42 -4.00 5.07 -23.94
CA ASP A 42 -3.69 4.28 -22.75
C ASP A 42 -4.87 4.21 -21.77
N ILE A 43 -4.99 3.06 -21.12
CA ILE A 43 -6.05 2.75 -20.17
C ILE A 43 -5.72 3.44 -18.84
N PRO A 44 -6.52 4.41 -18.37
CA PRO A 44 -6.27 5.06 -17.09
C PRO A 44 -6.42 4.07 -15.92
N PRO A 45 -5.83 4.36 -14.74
CA PRO A 45 -6.12 3.57 -13.55
C PRO A 45 -7.62 3.55 -13.28
N SER A 46 -8.14 2.41 -12.79
CA SER A 46 -9.55 2.32 -12.40
C SER A 46 -9.83 3.13 -11.14
N GLU A 47 -11.10 3.50 -10.92
CA GLU A 47 -11.51 4.25 -9.72
C GLU A 47 -11.12 3.52 -8.44
N GLY A 48 -11.41 2.21 -8.36
CA GLY A 48 -11.04 1.41 -7.20
C GLY A 48 -9.52 1.33 -6.92
N ARG A 49 -8.65 1.57 -7.92
CA ARG A 49 -7.21 1.72 -7.65
C ARG A 49 -6.90 3.06 -7.01
N ARG A 50 -7.51 4.15 -7.48
CA ARG A 50 -7.36 5.50 -6.90
C ARG A 50 -7.86 5.53 -5.47
N GLU A 51 -9.08 5.06 -5.24
CA GLU A 51 -9.71 5.00 -3.91
C GLU A 51 -8.86 4.20 -2.93
N ARG A 52 -8.31 3.07 -3.38
CA ARG A 52 -7.44 2.23 -2.55
C ARG A 52 -6.18 2.98 -2.10
N ILE A 53 -5.47 3.65 -3.03
CA ILE A 53 -4.28 4.40 -2.64
C ILE A 53 -4.65 5.56 -1.71
N ALA A 54 -5.74 6.29 -2.00
CA ALA A 54 -6.21 7.36 -1.13
C ALA A 54 -6.51 6.86 0.31
N PHE A 55 -7.20 5.72 0.44
CA PHE A 55 -7.46 5.09 1.73
C PHE A 55 -6.17 4.66 2.45
N LEU A 56 -5.24 4.04 1.74
CA LEU A 56 -3.96 3.59 2.31
C LEU A 56 -3.12 4.79 2.79
N SER A 57 -2.98 5.83 1.98
CA SER A 57 -2.25 7.05 2.33
C SER A 57 -2.85 7.75 3.56
N SER A 58 -4.17 7.98 3.54
CA SER A 58 -4.87 8.64 4.64
C SER A 58 -4.82 7.85 5.95
N SER A 59 -4.83 6.51 5.87
CA SER A 59 -4.64 5.64 7.05
C SER A 59 -3.28 5.80 7.73
N LEU A 60 -2.28 6.33 7.00
CA LEU A 60 -0.94 6.66 7.51
C LEU A 60 -0.78 8.15 7.84
N GLY A 61 -1.82 8.97 7.66
CA GLY A 61 -1.74 10.43 7.81
C GLY A 61 -0.97 11.11 6.67
N LEU A 62 -0.91 10.49 5.49
CA LEU A 62 -0.18 10.96 4.31
C LEU A 62 -1.13 11.23 3.14
N THR A 63 -0.65 11.95 2.14
CA THR A 63 -1.34 12.13 0.85
C THR A 63 -0.93 11.07 -0.18
N THR A 64 -1.66 10.99 -1.29
CA THR A 64 -1.28 10.13 -2.44
C THR A 64 0.07 10.54 -3.02
N THR A 65 0.41 11.83 -3.00
CA THR A 65 1.68 12.36 -3.50
C THR A 65 2.85 11.97 -2.60
N ASP A 66 2.66 12.02 -1.28
CA ASP A 66 3.73 11.69 -0.31
C ASP A 66 4.22 10.24 -0.46
N VAL A 67 3.33 9.33 -0.88
CA VAL A 67 3.66 7.90 -1.05
C VAL A 67 4.01 7.52 -2.49
N ALA A 68 4.03 8.47 -3.43
CA ALA A 68 4.17 8.19 -4.87
C ALA A 68 5.43 7.37 -5.20
N ASP A 69 6.54 7.68 -4.53
CA ASP A 69 7.84 7.02 -4.67
C ASP A 69 8.08 5.89 -3.66
N VAL A 70 7.03 5.49 -2.92
CA VAL A 70 7.08 4.34 -2.03
C VAL A 70 6.59 3.09 -2.78
N ARG A 71 7.16 1.94 -2.45
CA ARG A 71 6.73 0.65 -2.96
C ARG A 71 5.33 0.32 -2.46
N TYR A 72 4.39 0.03 -3.36
CA TYR A 72 2.97 -0.21 -3.04
C TYR A 72 2.79 -1.23 -1.91
N GLN A 73 3.57 -2.32 -1.95
CA GLN A 73 3.47 -3.38 -0.95
C GLN A 73 3.80 -2.89 0.47
N LEU A 74 4.78 -1.98 0.62
CA LEU A 74 5.13 -1.42 1.93
C LEU A 74 3.99 -0.59 2.52
N VAL A 75 3.35 0.24 1.71
CA VAL A 75 2.19 1.04 2.12
C VAL A 75 1.04 0.12 2.52
N HIS A 76 0.69 -0.83 1.65
CA HIS A 76 -0.41 -1.76 1.86
C HIS A 76 -0.24 -2.62 3.12
N ARG A 77 0.97 -3.14 3.35
CA ARG A 77 1.26 -4.07 4.47
C ARG A 77 1.37 -3.33 5.79
N THR A 78 1.88 -2.10 5.79
CA THR A 78 1.85 -1.22 6.97
C THR A 78 0.42 -0.94 7.41
N VAL A 79 -0.46 -0.53 6.48
CA VAL A 79 -1.87 -0.27 6.82
C VAL A 79 -2.58 -1.54 7.28
N SER A 80 -2.28 -2.70 6.68
CA SER A 80 -2.81 -3.99 7.14
C SER A 80 -2.42 -4.27 8.60
N ALA A 81 -1.16 -3.98 8.98
CA ALA A 81 -0.69 -4.14 10.35
C ALA A 81 -1.38 -3.17 11.32
N LEU A 82 -1.65 -1.93 10.90
CA LEU A 82 -2.40 -0.96 11.70
C LEU A 82 -3.85 -1.37 11.92
N ILE A 83 -4.51 -1.89 10.88
CA ILE A 83 -5.88 -2.41 10.98
C ILE A 83 -5.91 -3.61 11.94
N GLU A 84 -4.94 -4.52 11.83
CA GLU A 84 -4.82 -5.65 12.73
C GLU A 84 -4.60 -5.20 14.18
N ALA A 85 -3.69 -4.25 14.41
CA ALA A 85 -3.44 -3.69 15.75
C ALA A 85 -4.73 -3.12 16.36
N ARG A 86 -5.50 -2.34 15.59
CA ARG A 86 -6.79 -1.78 16.04
C ARG A 86 -7.83 -2.86 16.35
N ARG A 87 -7.85 -3.95 15.59
CA ARG A 87 -8.79 -5.06 15.80
C ARG A 87 -8.52 -5.82 17.11
N PHE A 88 -7.25 -5.95 17.50
CA PHE A 88 -6.84 -6.70 18.70
C PHE A 88 -6.64 -5.84 19.95
N ALA A 89 -6.65 -4.51 19.81
CA ALA A 89 -6.63 -3.55 20.91
C ALA A 89 -8.01 -2.88 21.15
N ALA A 90 -9.09 -3.45 20.60
CA ALA A 90 -10.48 -3.05 20.86
C ALA A 90 -11.05 -3.75 22.10
#